data_AF-A0A6U1AU82-F1
#
_entry.id   AF-A0A6U1AU82-F1
#
_cell.length_a   1.000
_cell.length_b   1.000
_cell.length_c   1.000
_cell.angle_alpha   90.00
_cell.angle_beta   90.00
_cell.angle_gamma   90.00
#
_symmetry.space_group_name_H-M   'P 1'
#
loop_
_entity.id
_entity.type
_entity.pdbx_description
1 polymer ?
#
loop_
_entity_poly.entity_id
_entity_poly.type
_entity_poly.pdbx_seq_one_letter_code
_entity_poly.pdbx_strand_id
1 'polypeptide(L)'
;RFLAAMLSPEEGDRRFTFAFTGHSNVAGHGNYFDQTYPFVMARALSSLFHDAGVHLAVQNFAVGGGSSVPYFSYCARDVMGPEVDVASWDTAMVESGKSEKQGEAFVRGVLALPHPPAAVLVMDGRTRAPRWGSIYSERAWFVSMDHPEQGFDLANNKTRIEALRWLHPDCRQIAPNGTPKSVACRKEKWLTAGDEMEWRIGRKGLLEAGVYVNGRKIGGSCPGMNPWHDGYKLHLMKGNLLAHFFSRVVTAAVTPLLQAVSSAGSDAQVWQVLQEALQDAQGSMRLSRALPAPGGDCRSTGLCSETESLVCSSATTPRVEPQLRALDGNGNVLTATIDQSNGRKEGEEQRCHMGFIDFKYSIAVEKRHGWTKFSLPGLDASSPSVMVCEPATGWRRDERMALFDSDAETSWRLSCGGSSRPLKSPTLMDTGKTCYSWVEVKRPKGSGGDDEGCALEVQVKDSAKTARLSHVIWQGGAM
;
A
#
# COMPACT_ATOMS: atom_id res chain seq x y z
N ARG A 1 -16.62 2.50 -16.40
CA ARG A 1 -15.34 1.79 -16.16
C ARG A 1 -15.42 0.85 -14.96
N PHE A 2 -15.58 1.35 -13.73
CA PHE A 2 -15.68 0.51 -12.54
C PHE A 2 -16.74 -0.61 -12.68
N LEU A 3 -17.97 -0.28 -13.11
CA LEU A 3 -18.99 -1.31 -13.39
C LEU A 3 -18.61 -2.25 -14.55
N ALA A 4 -17.97 -1.75 -15.59
CA ALA A 4 -17.56 -2.60 -16.71
C ALA A 4 -16.48 -3.60 -16.28
N ALA A 5 -15.56 -3.21 -15.40
CA ALA A 5 -14.62 -4.14 -14.77
C ALA A 5 -15.37 -5.13 -13.89
N MET A 6 -16.32 -4.68 -13.05
CA MET A 6 -17.09 -5.57 -12.18
C MET A 6 -17.98 -6.57 -12.94
N LEU A 7 -18.54 -6.17 -14.08
CA LEU A 7 -19.54 -6.94 -14.84
C LEU A 7 -18.98 -7.61 -16.09
N SER A 8 -17.68 -7.47 -16.38
CA SER A 8 -17.11 -8.01 -17.61
C SER A 8 -17.16 -9.55 -17.58
N PRO A 9 -17.84 -10.18 -18.56
CA PRO A 9 -18.08 -11.62 -18.60
C PRO A 9 -16.81 -12.33 -19.08
N GLU A 10 -15.80 -12.40 -18.22
CA GLU A 10 -14.77 -13.42 -18.42
C GLU A 10 -15.33 -14.75 -17.94
N GLU A 11 -15.15 -15.81 -18.73
CA GLU A 11 -15.58 -17.17 -18.38
C GLU A 11 -14.82 -17.65 -17.15
N GLY A 12 -15.36 -17.44 -15.94
CA GLY A 12 -14.78 -17.97 -14.70
C GLY A 12 -15.18 -17.23 -13.42
N ASP A 13 -14.70 -17.74 -12.29
CA ASP A 13 -14.77 -17.14 -10.95
C ASP A 13 -13.91 -15.86 -10.90
N ARG A 14 -14.43 -14.79 -11.51
CA ARG A 14 -13.71 -13.52 -11.64
C ARG A 14 -13.45 -12.94 -10.26
N ARG A 15 -12.16 -12.72 -9.98
CA ARG A 15 -11.67 -12.07 -8.77
C ARG A 15 -11.58 -10.56 -9.00
N PHE A 16 -12.34 -9.77 -8.25
CA PHE A 16 -12.24 -8.31 -8.26
C PHE A 16 -11.32 -7.85 -7.12
N THR A 17 -10.15 -7.31 -7.46
CA THR A 17 -9.06 -7.09 -6.51
C THR A 17 -8.88 -5.61 -6.16
N PHE A 18 -8.96 -5.30 -4.87
CA PHE A 18 -8.51 -4.04 -4.28
C PHE A 18 -7.11 -4.21 -3.69
N ALA A 19 -6.14 -3.46 -4.21
CA ALA A 19 -4.79 -3.36 -3.67
C ALA A 19 -4.62 -2.07 -2.88
N PHE A 20 -4.44 -2.19 -1.57
CA PHE A 20 -4.20 -1.08 -0.66
C PHE A 20 -2.72 -0.88 -0.42
N THR A 21 -2.23 0.31 -0.74
CA THR A 21 -0.91 0.77 -0.31
C THR A 21 -1.04 1.96 0.61
N GLY A 22 -0.02 2.17 1.44
CA GLY A 22 -0.05 3.29 2.34
C GLY A 22 0.88 3.14 3.52
N HIS A 23 0.66 4.03 4.48
CA HIS A 23 1.44 4.13 5.69
C HIS A 23 0.90 3.22 6.81
N SER A 24 1.41 3.45 8.03
CA SER A 24 1.09 2.71 9.26
C SER A 24 -0.40 2.50 9.54
N ASN A 25 -1.27 3.45 9.16
CA ASN A 25 -2.70 3.30 9.39
C ASN A 25 -3.24 2.19 8.50
N VAL A 26 -3.02 2.26 7.19
CA VAL A 26 -3.44 1.20 6.26
C VAL A 26 -2.86 -0.14 6.65
N ALA A 27 -1.57 -0.16 7.03
CA ALA A 27 -0.87 -1.35 7.46
C ALA A 27 -1.49 -2.00 8.71
N GLY A 28 -2.25 -1.22 9.50
CA GLY A 28 -2.95 -1.71 10.68
C GLY A 28 -2.25 -1.50 12.01
N HIS A 29 -1.33 -0.54 12.11
CA HIS A 29 -0.58 -0.33 13.35
C HIS A 29 -1.54 -0.07 14.52
N GLY A 30 -1.41 -0.87 15.57
CA GLY A 30 -2.29 -0.80 16.73
C GLY A 30 -3.59 -1.57 16.60
N ASN A 31 -3.69 -2.48 15.63
CA ASN A 31 -4.87 -3.30 15.34
C ASN A 31 -4.45 -4.71 14.94
N TYR A 32 -5.38 -5.65 15.05
CA TYR A 32 -5.23 -6.94 14.40
C TYR A 32 -5.32 -6.79 12.87
N PHE A 33 -4.70 -7.71 12.12
CA PHE A 33 -4.64 -7.62 10.66
C PHE A 33 -6.04 -7.61 10.00
N ASP A 34 -6.94 -8.47 10.47
CA ASP A 34 -8.34 -8.53 10.03
C ASP A 34 -9.16 -7.30 10.49
N GLN A 35 -8.63 -6.49 11.39
CA GLN A 35 -9.24 -5.26 11.88
C GLN A 35 -8.81 -4.02 11.12
N THR A 36 -7.86 -4.13 10.19
CA THR A 36 -7.46 -2.98 9.36
C THR A 36 -8.61 -2.53 8.46
N TYR A 37 -8.65 -1.23 8.17
CA TYR A 37 -9.78 -0.66 7.44
C TYR A 37 -9.98 -1.27 6.03
N PRO A 38 -8.93 -1.74 5.30
CA PRO A 38 -9.14 -2.49 4.07
C PRO A 38 -9.99 -3.76 4.26
N PHE A 39 -9.75 -4.55 5.31
CA PHE A 39 -10.53 -5.76 5.57
C PHE A 39 -11.88 -5.50 6.20
N VAL A 40 -12.03 -4.41 6.97
CA VAL A 40 -13.35 -3.92 7.37
C VAL A 40 -14.19 -3.59 6.14
N MET A 41 -13.63 -2.84 5.18
CA MET A 41 -14.30 -2.54 3.92
C MET A 41 -14.66 -3.83 3.16
N ALA A 42 -13.72 -4.76 3.06
CA ALA A 42 -13.93 -6.06 2.41
C ALA A 42 -15.15 -6.80 2.96
N ARG A 43 -15.24 -6.90 4.30
CA ARG A 43 -16.38 -7.56 4.96
C ARG A 43 -17.68 -6.83 4.68
N ALA A 44 -17.69 -5.50 4.77
CA ALA A 44 -18.88 -4.70 4.54
C ALA A 44 -19.38 -4.77 3.07
N LEU A 45 -18.48 -4.98 2.11
CA LEU A 45 -18.82 -5.14 0.69
C LEU A 45 -19.02 -6.59 0.26
N SER A 46 -18.63 -7.57 1.08
CA SER A 46 -18.57 -8.98 0.68
C SER A 46 -19.91 -9.52 0.18
N SER A 47 -21.02 -9.24 0.86
CA SER A 47 -22.35 -9.68 0.43
C SER A 47 -22.77 -9.05 -0.90
N LEU A 48 -22.51 -7.75 -1.08
CA LEU A 48 -22.83 -7.04 -2.32
C LEU A 48 -22.10 -7.65 -3.53
N PHE A 49 -20.80 -7.95 -3.37
CA PHE A 49 -20.01 -8.55 -4.45
C PHE A 49 -20.38 -10.02 -4.69
N HIS A 50 -20.61 -10.78 -3.61
CA HIS A 50 -21.07 -12.16 -3.69
C HIS A 50 -22.41 -12.28 -4.44
N ASP A 51 -23.38 -11.42 -4.12
CA ASP A 51 -24.69 -11.41 -4.77
C ASP A 51 -24.60 -10.99 -6.24
N ALA A 52 -23.57 -10.24 -6.61
CA ALA A 52 -23.24 -9.89 -7.99
C ALA A 52 -22.46 -11.01 -8.73
N GLY A 53 -22.17 -12.14 -8.09
CA GLY A 53 -21.36 -13.21 -8.66
C GLY A 53 -19.88 -12.87 -8.81
N VAL A 54 -19.38 -11.91 -8.03
CA VAL A 54 -18.00 -11.42 -8.08
C VAL A 54 -17.25 -11.80 -6.81
N HIS A 55 -16.09 -12.44 -6.94
CA HIS A 55 -15.25 -12.74 -5.79
C HIS A 55 -14.41 -11.53 -5.40
N LEU A 56 -14.82 -10.83 -4.34
CA LEU A 56 -14.08 -9.68 -3.82
C LEU A 56 -12.79 -10.12 -3.12
N ALA A 57 -11.66 -9.65 -3.63
CA ALA A 57 -10.36 -9.80 -3.00
C ALA A 57 -9.81 -8.47 -2.52
N VAL A 58 -9.30 -8.47 -1.29
CA VAL A 58 -8.58 -7.33 -0.73
C VAL A 58 -7.17 -7.74 -0.37
N GLN A 59 -6.22 -6.95 -0.86
CA GLN A 59 -4.80 -7.11 -0.60
C GLN A 59 -4.31 -5.83 0.08
N ASN A 60 -3.64 -5.98 1.22
CA ASN A 60 -3.11 -4.85 1.98
C ASN A 60 -1.59 -4.93 1.93
N PHE A 61 -0.97 -4.08 1.12
CA PHE A 61 0.46 -3.95 0.89
C PHE A 61 1.11 -2.82 1.69
N ALA A 62 0.33 -2.11 2.50
CA ALA A 62 0.82 -0.95 3.22
C ALA A 62 1.91 -1.30 4.23
N VAL A 63 2.84 -0.36 4.39
CA VAL A 63 4.00 -0.50 5.27
C VAL A 63 4.11 0.74 6.16
N GLY A 64 4.33 0.53 7.45
CA GLY A 64 4.44 1.60 8.44
C GLY A 64 5.56 2.59 8.18
N GLY A 65 5.23 3.84 7.83
CA GLY A 65 6.26 4.83 7.49
C GLY A 65 6.81 4.68 6.07
N GLY A 66 6.25 3.76 5.27
CA GLY A 66 6.59 3.59 3.86
C GLY A 66 6.06 4.73 2.99
N SER A 67 6.95 5.30 2.19
CA SER A 67 6.63 6.23 1.10
C SER A 67 6.13 5.48 -0.13
N SER A 68 5.41 6.16 -1.04
CA SER A 68 5.03 5.54 -2.32
C SER A 68 6.22 5.28 -3.24
N VAL A 69 7.25 6.12 -3.17
CA VAL A 69 8.49 5.92 -3.95
C VAL A 69 9.59 5.36 -3.04
N PRO A 70 10.35 4.35 -3.49
CA PRO A 70 10.22 3.66 -4.79
C PRO A 70 9.16 2.56 -4.82
N TYR A 71 8.72 2.08 -3.66
CA TYR A 71 8.12 0.76 -3.53
C TYR A 71 6.76 0.61 -4.22
N PHE A 72 5.79 1.44 -3.87
CA PHE A 72 4.43 1.36 -4.43
C PHE A 72 4.35 1.91 -5.87
N SER A 73 5.31 2.76 -6.25
CA SER A 73 5.32 3.44 -7.54
C SER A 73 6.11 2.66 -8.60
N TYR A 74 7.39 2.38 -8.36
CA TYR A 74 8.26 1.75 -9.36
C TYR A 74 8.08 0.23 -9.41
N CYS A 75 7.63 -0.38 -8.31
CA CYS A 75 7.41 -1.82 -8.23
C CYS A 75 5.92 -2.17 -8.17
N ALA A 76 5.04 -1.32 -8.71
CA ALA A 76 3.59 -1.53 -8.62
C ALA A 76 3.18 -2.93 -9.10
N ARG A 77 3.79 -3.44 -10.18
CA ARG A 77 3.50 -4.78 -10.73
C ARG A 77 3.89 -5.90 -9.77
N ASP A 78 5.07 -5.82 -9.17
CA ASP A 78 5.57 -6.86 -8.26
C ASP A 78 4.90 -6.78 -6.88
N VAL A 79 4.44 -5.59 -6.49
CA VAL A 79 3.77 -5.37 -5.20
C VAL A 79 2.30 -5.71 -5.27
N MET A 80 1.60 -5.25 -6.30
CA MET A 80 0.14 -5.38 -6.38
C MET A 80 -0.29 -6.54 -7.28
N GLY A 81 0.61 -7.08 -8.08
CA GLY A 81 0.30 -8.00 -9.15
C GLY A 81 -0.04 -7.28 -10.46
N PRO A 82 -0.23 -8.04 -11.55
CA PRO A 82 -0.50 -7.49 -12.87
C PRO A 82 -1.99 -7.20 -13.09
N GLU A 83 -2.85 -7.64 -12.16
CA GLU A 83 -4.31 -7.67 -12.26
C GLU A 83 -4.91 -7.08 -10.98
N VAL A 84 -5.08 -5.76 -10.98
CA VAL A 84 -5.77 -5.04 -9.91
C VAL A 84 -6.87 -4.19 -10.51
N ASP A 85 -8.08 -4.28 -9.94
CA ASP A 85 -9.21 -3.47 -10.40
C ASP A 85 -9.23 -2.10 -9.72
N VAL A 86 -8.72 -2.04 -8.48
CA VAL A 86 -8.61 -0.82 -7.69
C VAL A 86 -7.27 -0.76 -6.99
N ALA A 87 -6.50 0.30 -7.24
CA ALA A 87 -5.27 0.58 -6.50
C ALA A 87 -5.48 1.76 -5.56
N SER A 88 -4.92 1.70 -4.36
CA SER A 88 -5.08 2.74 -3.35
C SER A 88 -3.73 3.29 -2.90
N TRP A 89 -3.66 4.61 -2.82
CA TRP A 89 -2.54 5.41 -2.36
C TRP A 89 -2.90 6.16 -1.08
N ASP A 90 -2.26 5.80 0.02
CA ASP A 90 -2.47 6.40 1.35
C ASP A 90 -1.11 6.60 2.03
N THR A 91 -0.20 7.29 1.34
CA THR A 91 1.13 7.63 1.84
C THR A 91 1.29 9.12 2.12
N ALA A 92 0.26 9.93 1.85
CA ALA A 92 0.33 11.39 1.97
C ALA A 92 0.83 11.87 3.34
N MET A 93 0.48 11.16 4.42
CA MET A 93 0.92 11.50 5.77
C MET A 93 2.45 11.42 5.95
N VAL A 94 3.12 10.49 5.28
CA VAL A 94 4.58 10.32 5.41
C VAL A 94 5.37 11.17 4.43
N GLU A 95 4.74 11.57 3.33
CA GLU A 95 5.39 12.28 2.23
C GLU A 95 5.50 13.79 2.45
N SER A 96 4.85 14.36 3.49
CA SER A 96 5.15 15.68 4.07
C SER A 96 5.46 16.80 3.07
N GLY A 97 4.60 17.03 2.07
CA GLY A 97 4.78 18.09 1.06
C GLY A 97 5.53 17.67 -0.22
N LYS A 98 6.14 16.49 -0.26
CA LYS A 98 6.63 15.83 -1.50
C LYS A 98 5.53 14.99 -2.20
N SER A 99 4.32 14.98 -1.63
CA SER A 99 3.21 14.12 -2.02
C SER A 99 2.70 14.33 -3.45
N GLU A 100 2.90 15.50 -4.05
CA GLU A 100 2.48 15.73 -5.43
C GLU A 100 3.31 14.89 -6.41
N LYS A 101 4.65 14.93 -6.31
CA LYS A 101 5.54 14.16 -7.20
C LYS A 101 5.47 12.66 -6.92
N GLN A 102 5.41 12.29 -5.65
CA GLN A 102 5.38 10.88 -5.23
C GLN A 102 4.02 10.23 -5.55
N GLY A 103 2.92 10.94 -5.30
CA GLY A 103 1.59 10.53 -5.74
C GLY A 103 1.47 10.42 -7.26
N GLU A 104 2.03 11.36 -8.03
CA GLU A 104 2.08 11.23 -9.48
C GLU A 104 2.88 9.99 -9.90
N ALA A 105 4.05 9.75 -9.29
CA ALA A 105 4.86 8.57 -9.59
C ALA A 105 4.08 7.27 -9.31
N PHE A 106 3.30 7.22 -8.21
CA PHE A 106 2.42 6.10 -7.90
C PHE A 106 1.38 5.89 -8.99
N VAL A 107 0.67 6.95 -9.37
CA VAL A 107 -0.38 6.89 -10.40
C VAL A 107 0.19 6.38 -11.72
N ARG A 108 1.36 6.87 -12.13
CA ARG A 108 2.02 6.40 -13.35
C ARG A 108 2.41 4.92 -13.24
N GLY A 109 2.92 4.49 -12.10
CA GLY A 109 3.26 3.09 -11.84
C GLY A 109 2.07 2.15 -11.97
N VAL A 110 0.95 2.47 -11.31
CA VAL A 110 -0.26 1.62 -11.38
C VAL A 110 -0.95 1.68 -12.74
N LEU A 111 -0.88 2.82 -13.44
CA LEU A 111 -1.42 2.94 -14.80
C LEU A 111 -0.54 2.30 -15.88
N ALA A 112 0.70 1.94 -15.55
CA ALA A 112 1.61 1.21 -16.42
C ALA A 112 1.52 -0.32 -16.24
N LEU A 113 0.65 -0.81 -15.34
CA LEU A 113 0.39 -2.24 -15.21
C LEU A 113 -0.18 -2.82 -16.51
N PRO A 114 0.05 -4.12 -16.79
CA PRO A 114 -0.53 -4.79 -17.95
C PRO A 114 -2.05 -4.64 -18.03
N HIS A 115 -2.72 -4.70 -16.87
CA HIS A 115 -4.14 -4.39 -16.71
C HIS A 115 -4.29 -3.21 -15.74
N PRO A 116 -4.30 -1.95 -16.23
CA PRO A 116 -4.43 -0.77 -15.39
C PRO A 116 -5.73 -0.80 -14.57
N PRO A 117 -5.71 -0.37 -13.30
CA PRO A 117 -6.90 -0.39 -12.46
C PRO A 117 -7.97 0.57 -12.99
N ALA A 118 -9.23 0.18 -12.81
CA ALA A 118 -10.37 1.01 -13.16
C ALA A 118 -10.50 2.25 -12.26
N ALA A 119 -9.97 2.18 -11.04
CA ALA A 119 -9.96 3.28 -10.08
C ALA A 119 -8.65 3.38 -9.31
N VAL A 120 -8.24 4.62 -9.01
CA VAL A 120 -7.13 4.94 -8.12
C VAL A 120 -7.67 5.74 -6.94
N LEU A 121 -7.62 5.15 -5.75
CA LEU A 121 -8.06 5.79 -4.52
C LEU A 121 -6.92 6.60 -3.93
N VAL A 122 -7.17 7.89 -3.71
CA VAL A 122 -6.19 8.84 -3.19
C VAL A 122 -6.66 9.25 -1.81
N MET A 123 -6.12 8.61 -0.78
CA MET A 123 -6.45 8.92 0.60
C MET A 123 -5.43 9.93 1.11
N ASP A 124 -5.80 11.21 1.06
CA ASP A 124 -4.94 12.31 1.49
C ASP A 124 -5.67 13.27 2.43
N GLY A 125 -5.44 13.07 3.73
CA GLY A 125 -6.00 13.91 4.80
C GLY A 125 -5.50 15.35 4.86
N ARG A 126 -4.59 15.77 3.98
CA ARG A 126 -3.89 17.06 4.13
C ARG A 126 -3.70 17.85 2.85
N THR A 127 -3.74 17.25 1.67
CA THR A 127 -3.54 18.01 0.43
C THR A 127 -4.85 18.32 -0.27
N ARG A 128 -4.88 19.49 -0.91
CA ARG A 128 -5.88 19.79 -1.94
C ARG A 128 -5.78 18.71 -3.01
N ALA A 129 -6.91 18.39 -3.65
CA ALA A 129 -6.95 17.46 -4.78
C ALA A 129 -5.71 17.68 -5.67
N PRO A 130 -4.83 16.68 -5.80
CA PRO A 130 -3.55 16.88 -6.43
C PRO A 130 -3.76 17.31 -7.88
N ARG A 131 -2.90 18.20 -8.40
CA ARG A 131 -3.05 18.72 -9.77
C ARG A 131 -3.02 17.62 -10.82
N TRP A 132 -2.32 16.52 -10.53
CA TRP A 132 -2.30 15.35 -11.41
C TRP A 132 -3.64 14.62 -11.49
N GLY A 133 -4.53 14.77 -10.51
CA GLY A 133 -5.85 14.11 -10.53
C GLY A 133 -6.68 14.50 -11.75
N SER A 134 -6.62 15.76 -12.20
CA SER A 134 -7.30 16.19 -13.43
C SER A 134 -6.59 15.74 -14.71
N ILE A 135 -5.27 15.53 -14.67
CA ILE A 135 -4.47 15.04 -15.81
C ILE A 135 -4.80 13.58 -16.10
N TYR A 136 -4.98 12.78 -15.05
CA TYR A 136 -5.17 11.34 -15.17
C TYR A 136 -6.63 10.90 -15.07
N SER A 137 -7.58 11.81 -14.81
CA SER A 137 -9.02 11.50 -14.66
C SER A 137 -9.63 10.80 -15.87
N GLU A 138 -9.05 11.01 -17.05
CA GLU A 138 -9.39 10.30 -18.27
C GLU A 138 -8.97 8.82 -18.25
N ARG A 139 -8.18 8.34 -17.29
CA ARG A 139 -7.61 6.97 -17.26
C ARG A 139 -8.03 6.19 -16.02
N ALA A 140 -8.06 6.83 -14.86
CA ALA A 140 -8.57 6.24 -13.64
C ALA A 140 -9.56 7.18 -12.97
N TRP A 141 -10.50 6.59 -12.25
CA TRP A 141 -11.34 7.37 -11.36
C TRP A 141 -10.58 7.71 -10.09
N PHE A 142 -10.44 9.01 -9.80
CA PHE A 142 -9.75 9.51 -8.61
C PHE A 142 -10.74 9.83 -7.51
N VAL A 143 -10.57 9.14 -6.40
CA VAL A 143 -11.38 9.33 -5.20
C VAL A 143 -10.50 9.97 -4.15
N SER A 144 -10.81 11.21 -3.79
CA SER A 144 -10.18 11.87 -2.65
C SER A 144 -11.11 11.75 -1.46
N MET A 145 -10.73 10.92 -0.50
CA MET A 145 -11.54 10.77 0.71
C MET A 145 -11.62 12.08 1.50
N ASP A 146 -10.72 13.04 1.33
CA ASP A 146 -10.77 14.29 2.11
C ASP A 146 -11.32 15.50 1.34
N HIS A 147 -11.92 15.27 0.17
CA HIS A 147 -12.51 16.36 -0.60
C HIS A 147 -13.92 16.72 -0.08
N PRO A 148 -14.18 18.00 0.30
CA PRO A 148 -15.47 18.42 0.85
C PRO A 148 -16.63 18.23 -0.13
N GLU A 149 -16.39 18.34 -1.44
CA GLU A 149 -17.42 18.13 -2.47
C GLU A 149 -17.71 16.65 -2.74
N GLN A 150 -16.75 15.76 -2.44
CA GLN A 150 -16.97 14.30 -2.54
C GLN A 150 -17.61 13.75 -1.25
N GLY A 151 -17.76 14.59 -0.22
CA GLY A 151 -18.56 14.32 0.97
C GLY A 151 -17.87 13.47 2.03
N PHE A 152 -16.53 13.39 2.03
CA PHE A 152 -15.80 12.51 2.95
C PHE A 152 -14.66 13.16 3.75
N ASP A 153 -14.52 14.51 3.78
CA ASP A 153 -13.51 15.20 4.60
C ASP A 153 -13.49 14.69 6.06
N LEU A 154 -12.57 13.75 6.34
CA LEU A 154 -12.43 13.12 7.64
C LEU A 154 -11.71 14.07 8.59
N ALA A 155 -11.18 15.21 8.16
CA ALA A 155 -10.76 16.28 9.05
C ALA A 155 -11.94 17.20 9.43
N ASN A 156 -13.02 17.21 8.64
CA ASN A 156 -14.23 17.99 8.91
C ASN A 156 -15.20 17.25 9.84
N ASN A 157 -15.50 17.89 10.97
CA ASN A 157 -16.44 17.38 11.95
C ASN A 157 -17.83 17.11 11.35
N LYS A 158 -18.31 17.91 10.38
CA LYS A 158 -19.61 17.73 9.72
C LYS A 158 -19.72 16.40 8.98
N THR A 159 -18.67 16.02 8.26
CA THR A 159 -18.62 14.76 7.53
C THR A 159 -18.61 13.56 8.48
N ARG A 160 -17.78 13.61 9.54
CA ARG A 160 -17.76 12.55 10.57
C ARG A 160 -19.11 12.39 11.24
N ILE A 161 -19.78 13.50 11.46
CA ILE A 161 -21.14 13.57 11.98
C ILE A 161 -22.13 12.90 11.02
N GLU A 162 -22.06 13.18 9.72
CA GLU A 162 -22.94 12.57 8.71
C GLU A 162 -22.67 11.07 8.57
N ALA A 163 -21.41 10.66 8.63
CA ALA A 163 -20.99 9.27 8.76
C ALA A 163 -21.61 8.58 9.98
N LEU A 164 -21.54 9.21 11.16
CA LEU A 164 -22.13 8.68 12.40
C LEU A 164 -23.66 8.61 12.33
N ARG A 165 -24.32 9.62 11.74
CA ARG A 165 -25.78 9.61 11.49
C ARG A 165 -26.22 8.44 10.62
N TRP A 166 -25.36 8.01 9.70
CA TRP A 166 -25.65 6.91 8.80
C TRP A 166 -25.38 5.55 9.44
N LEU A 167 -24.25 5.40 10.14
CA LEU A 167 -23.92 4.18 10.87
C LEU A 167 -24.92 3.89 11.99
N HIS A 168 -25.56 4.92 12.55
CA HIS A 168 -26.54 4.75 13.62
C HIS A 168 -27.76 5.67 13.43
N PRO A 169 -28.95 5.12 13.13
CA PRO A 169 -30.18 5.89 12.92
C PRO A 169 -30.54 6.84 14.08
N ASP A 170 -30.13 6.51 15.31
CA ASP A 170 -30.40 7.33 16.51
C ASP A 170 -29.49 8.57 16.63
N CYS A 171 -28.47 8.71 15.77
CA CYS A 171 -27.54 9.85 15.76
C CYS A 171 -28.00 11.04 14.92
N ARG A 172 -29.22 10.99 14.35
CA ARG A 172 -29.78 12.05 13.49
C ARG A 172 -29.84 13.42 14.16
N GLN A 173 -30.08 13.50 15.47
CA GLN A 173 -30.20 14.77 16.19
C GLN A 173 -28.85 15.29 16.70
N ILE A 174 -28.46 16.51 16.32
CA ILE A 174 -27.15 17.10 16.65
C ILE A 174 -27.33 18.51 17.22
N ALA A 175 -26.55 18.82 18.24
CA ALA A 175 -26.55 20.11 18.91
C ALA A 175 -25.84 21.17 18.04
N PRO A 176 -26.11 22.46 18.22
CA PRO A 176 -25.49 23.53 17.42
C PRO A 176 -23.95 23.51 17.43
N ASN A 177 -23.33 22.90 18.45
CA ASN A 177 -21.87 22.75 18.56
C ASN A 177 -21.30 21.52 17.83
N GLY A 178 -22.11 20.81 17.02
CA GLY A 178 -21.70 19.61 16.29
C GLY A 178 -21.69 18.32 17.12
N THR A 179 -22.08 18.33 18.39
CA THR A 179 -22.15 17.10 19.18
C THR A 179 -23.50 16.38 18.99
N PRO A 180 -23.54 15.04 18.86
CA PRO A 180 -24.81 14.31 18.84
C PRO A 180 -25.66 14.63 20.09
N LYS A 181 -26.94 15.00 19.91
CA LYS A 181 -27.88 15.29 21.03
C LYS A 181 -28.24 14.01 21.78
N SER A 182 -28.35 12.91 21.05
CA SER A 182 -28.62 11.59 21.60
C SER A 182 -27.53 11.22 22.63
N VAL A 183 -27.94 10.92 23.86
CA VAL A 183 -27.05 10.35 24.88
C VAL A 183 -26.60 8.96 24.44
N ALA A 184 -27.44 8.22 23.71
CA ALA A 184 -27.06 6.94 23.09
C ALA A 184 -25.88 7.14 22.12
N CYS A 185 -25.88 8.16 21.27
CA CYS A 185 -24.75 8.43 20.36
C CYS A 185 -23.51 9.02 21.04
N ARG A 186 -23.68 9.72 22.17
CA ARG A 186 -22.56 10.22 22.99
C ARG A 186 -21.95 9.15 23.88
N LYS A 187 -22.74 8.14 24.27
CA LYS A 187 -22.36 7.05 25.18
C LYS A 187 -22.48 5.68 24.53
N GLU A 188 -22.50 5.60 23.20
CA GLU A 188 -22.84 4.36 22.55
C GLU A 188 -21.75 3.36 22.88
N LYS A 189 -22.17 2.31 23.57
CA LYS A 189 -21.38 1.13 23.84
C LYS A 189 -21.22 0.45 22.50
N TRP A 190 -20.22 0.87 21.73
CA TRP A 190 -19.83 0.20 20.49
C TRP A 190 -19.47 -1.28 20.76
N LEU A 191 -19.31 -1.71 22.02
CA LEU A 191 -19.11 -3.09 22.48
C LEU A 191 -19.64 -3.33 23.91
N THR A 192 -19.66 -4.61 24.31
CA THR A 192 -19.92 -5.14 25.67
C THR A 192 -19.25 -4.32 26.79
N ALA A 193 -19.92 -4.26 27.94
CA ALA A 193 -19.68 -3.34 29.06
C ALA A 193 -18.19 -3.16 29.46
N GLY A 194 -17.61 -1.99 29.15
CA GLY A 194 -16.30 -1.58 29.69
C GLY A 194 -15.66 -0.39 28.96
N ASP A 195 -15.70 -0.36 27.62
CA ASP A 195 -14.89 0.57 26.81
C ASP A 195 -15.74 1.58 26.02
N GLU A 196 -16.10 2.70 26.65
CA GLU A 196 -16.79 3.81 25.95
C GLU A 196 -15.86 4.44 24.90
N MET A 197 -16.35 4.57 23.65
CA MET A 197 -15.69 5.44 22.66
C MET A 197 -16.14 6.86 22.96
N GLU A 198 -15.24 7.71 23.43
CA GLU A 198 -15.57 9.10 23.67
C GLU A 198 -15.04 9.94 22.50
N TRP A 199 -15.95 10.66 21.86
CA TRP A 199 -15.61 11.67 20.88
C TRP A 199 -15.32 12.98 21.62
N ARG A 200 -14.04 13.35 21.71
CA ARG A 200 -13.62 14.62 22.33
C ARG A 200 -13.17 15.60 21.27
N ILE A 201 -13.39 16.89 21.50
CA ILE A 201 -12.70 17.92 20.73
C ILE A 201 -11.26 17.92 21.22
N GLY A 202 -10.34 17.47 20.38
CA GLY A 202 -8.91 17.43 20.64
C GLY A 202 -8.31 18.83 20.80
N ARG A 203 -7.02 18.91 21.18
CA ARG A 203 -6.32 20.19 21.43
C ARG A 203 -6.30 21.15 20.24
N LYS A 204 -6.58 20.65 19.03
CA LYS A 204 -6.64 21.42 17.79
C LYS A 204 -8.07 21.69 17.28
N GLY A 205 -9.12 21.43 18.07
CA GLY A 205 -10.51 21.61 17.64
C GLY A 205 -11.08 20.48 16.77
N LEU A 206 -10.27 19.46 16.47
CA LEU A 206 -10.68 18.29 15.69
C LEU A 206 -11.33 17.27 16.60
N LEU A 207 -12.41 16.59 16.16
CA LEU A 207 -12.89 15.42 16.90
C LEU A 207 -11.74 14.38 17.01
N GLU A 208 -11.54 13.81 18.17
CA GLU A 208 -10.63 12.69 18.40
C GLU A 208 -11.50 11.52 18.85
N ALA A 209 -11.44 10.41 18.11
CA ALA A 209 -11.95 9.13 18.59
C ALA A 209 -10.88 8.49 19.47
N GLY A 210 -11.25 8.16 20.70
CA GLY A 210 -10.39 7.41 21.60
C GLY A 210 -11.19 6.65 22.63
N VAL A 211 -10.59 5.60 23.18
CA VAL A 211 -11.04 5.05 24.46
C VAL A 211 -10.35 5.88 25.54
N TYR A 212 -11.12 6.50 26.42
CA TYR A 212 -10.59 7.32 27.51
C TYR A 212 -10.94 6.68 28.85
N VAL A 213 -9.94 6.44 29.69
CA VAL A 213 -10.14 6.08 31.10
C VAL A 213 -9.50 7.17 31.95
N ASN A 214 -10.28 7.74 32.85
CA ASN A 214 -9.87 8.87 33.72
C ASN A 214 -9.28 10.06 32.94
N GLY A 215 -9.85 10.37 31.78
CA GLY A 215 -9.40 11.49 30.93
C GLY A 215 -8.08 11.26 30.18
N ARG A 216 -7.46 10.09 30.31
CA ARG A 216 -6.30 9.68 29.49
C ARG A 216 -6.77 8.79 28.36
N LYS A 217 -6.31 9.10 27.14
CA LYS A 217 -6.51 8.23 25.96
C LYS A 217 -5.74 6.93 26.22
N ILE A 218 -6.46 5.82 26.36
CA ILE A 218 -5.83 4.50 26.37
C ILE A 218 -5.58 4.15 24.91
N GLY A 219 -4.33 3.79 24.60
CA GLY A 219 -3.94 3.46 23.23
C GLY A 219 -4.63 2.19 22.76
N GLY A 220 -5.64 2.32 21.89
CA GLY A 220 -6.15 1.26 21.02
C GLY A 220 -6.64 -0.02 21.69
N SER A 221 -6.99 -0.99 20.86
CA SER A 221 -7.42 -2.34 21.27
C SER A 221 -6.23 -3.25 21.65
N CYS A 222 -5.00 -2.73 21.58
CA CYS A 222 -3.77 -3.51 21.68
C CYS A 222 -2.90 -3.03 22.87
N PRO A 223 -2.52 -3.90 23.82
CA PRO A 223 -1.67 -3.53 24.97
C PRO A 223 -0.31 -2.92 24.57
N GLY A 224 -0.14 -1.60 24.66
CA GLY A 224 1.12 -0.93 24.26
C GLY A 224 1.09 -0.29 22.87
N MET A 225 -0.09 -0.16 22.25
CA MET A 225 -0.25 0.71 21.09
C MET A 225 0.20 2.14 21.42
N ASN A 226 0.97 2.77 20.50
CA ASN A 226 1.24 4.19 20.65
C ASN A 226 -0.08 4.99 20.61
N PRO A 227 -0.31 5.94 21.52
CA PRO A 227 -1.59 6.64 21.65
C PRO A 227 -1.97 7.51 20.43
N TRP A 228 -1.03 7.71 19.50
CA TRP A 228 -1.23 8.47 18.27
C TRP A 228 -1.65 7.61 17.07
N HIS A 229 -1.58 6.27 17.15
CA HIS A 229 -2.13 5.41 16.10
C HIS A 229 -3.66 5.37 16.16
N ASP A 230 -4.27 5.10 15.01
CA ASP A 230 -5.70 4.85 14.90
C ASP A 230 -6.02 3.50 15.57
N GLY A 231 -6.86 3.50 16.61
CA GLY A 231 -7.33 2.25 17.20
C GLY A 231 -8.43 1.59 16.37
N TYR A 232 -8.84 0.37 16.75
CA TYR A 232 -9.76 -0.46 15.97
C TYR A 232 -11.05 0.25 15.59
N LYS A 233 -11.60 1.01 16.52
CA LYS A 233 -12.83 1.79 16.32
C LYS A 233 -12.71 2.79 15.16
N LEU A 234 -11.56 3.43 15.02
CA LEU A 234 -11.31 4.36 13.92
C LEU A 234 -11.07 3.62 12.59
N HIS A 235 -10.39 2.47 12.63
CA HIS A 235 -10.31 1.58 11.47
C HIS A 235 -11.67 1.06 11.00
N LEU A 236 -12.53 0.68 11.94
CA LEU A 236 -13.89 0.25 11.69
C LEU A 236 -14.68 1.37 10.99
N MET A 237 -14.60 2.59 11.53
CA MET A 237 -15.25 3.76 10.91
C MET A 237 -14.71 4.01 9.49
N LYS A 238 -13.39 4.07 9.31
CA LYS A 238 -12.77 4.30 7.99
C LYS A 238 -13.18 3.23 6.97
N GLY A 239 -13.15 1.96 7.37
CA GLY A 239 -13.50 0.85 6.50
C GLY A 239 -14.97 0.86 6.11
N ASN A 240 -15.86 1.15 7.05
CA ASN A 240 -17.29 1.29 6.77
C ASN A 240 -17.60 2.50 5.90
N LEU A 241 -16.87 3.62 6.08
CA LEU A 241 -17.02 4.79 5.22
C LEU A 241 -16.59 4.51 3.80
N LEU A 242 -15.46 3.84 3.63
CA LEU A 242 -14.98 3.42 2.33
C LEU A 242 -15.97 2.44 1.66
N ALA A 243 -16.49 1.47 2.42
CA ALA A 243 -17.52 0.56 1.93
C ALA A 243 -18.79 1.31 1.50
N HIS A 244 -19.26 2.24 2.32
CA HIS A 244 -20.42 3.06 2.00
C HIS A 244 -20.22 3.86 0.72
N PHE A 245 -19.06 4.49 0.58
CA PHE A 245 -18.68 5.21 -0.62
C PHE A 245 -18.79 4.29 -1.85
N PHE A 246 -18.17 3.11 -1.83
CA PHE A 246 -18.27 2.16 -2.94
C PHE A 246 -19.68 1.67 -3.21
N SER A 247 -20.48 1.42 -2.17
CA SER A 247 -21.89 1.06 -2.34
C SER A 247 -22.68 2.17 -3.03
N ARG A 248 -22.41 3.44 -2.73
CA ARG A 248 -23.04 4.57 -3.44
C ARG A 248 -22.58 4.66 -4.89
N VAL A 249 -21.32 4.38 -5.16
CA VAL A 249 -20.78 4.39 -6.54
C VAL A 249 -21.43 3.31 -7.37
N VAL A 250 -21.48 2.08 -6.83
CA VAL A 250 -22.19 0.96 -7.46
C VAL A 250 -23.65 1.33 -7.67
N THR A 251 -24.34 1.85 -6.65
CA THR A 251 -25.75 2.23 -6.75
C THR A 251 -25.98 3.30 -7.81
N ALA A 252 -25.19 4.38 -7.80
CA ALA A 252 -25.32 5.48 -8.76
C ALA A 252 -25.04 5.03 -10.20
N ALA A 253 -24.15 4.07 -10.38
CA ALA A 253 -23.82 3.55 -11.69
C ALA A 253 -24.83 2.48 -12.17
N VAL A 254 -25.41 1.68 -11.26
CA VAL A 254 -26.38 0.62 -11.57
C VAL A 254 -27.80 1.17 -11.74
N THR A 255 -28.18 2.23 -11.03
CA THR A 255 -29.56 2.77 -11.07
C THR A 255 -30.00 3.16 -12.49
N PRO A 256 -29.21 3.92 -13.27
CA PRO A 256 -29.60 4.24 -14.66
C PRO A 256 -29.71 3.00 -15.54
N LEU A 257 -28.85 1.99 -15.32
CA LEU A 257 -28.91 0.72 -16.04
C LEU A 257 -30.21 -0.02 -15.72
N LEU A 258 -30.57 -0.13 -14.45
CA LEU A 258 -31.83 -0.76 -14.05
C LEU A 258 -33.05 -0.03 -14.61
N GLN A 259 -33.02 1.30 -14.66
CA GLN A 259 -34.09 2.09 -15.28
C GLN A 259 -34.21 1.79 -16.78
N ALA A 260 -33.08 1.80 -17.49
CA ALA A 260 -33.05 1.49 -18.92
C ALA A 260 -33.50 0.05 -19.22
N VAL A 261 -33.06 -0.92 -18.42
CA VAL A 261 -33.50 -2.32 -18.49
C VAL A 261 -34.99 -2.46 -18.20
N SER A 262 -35.53 -1.75 -17.20
CA SER A 262 -36.96 -1.81 -16.87
C SER A 262 -37.85 -1.20 -17.96
N SER A 263 -37.30 -0.27 -18.75
CA SER A 263 -37.99 0.33 -19.90
C SER A 263 -37.86 -0.48 -21.19
N ALA A 264 -36.94 -1.45 -21.23
CA ALA A 264 -36.77 -2.33 -22.36
C ALA A 264 -37.93 -3.34 -22.38
N GLY A 265 -38.68 -3.39 -23.48
CA GLY A 265 -39.87 -4.22 -23.61
C GLY A 265 -39.58 -5.69 -23.94
N SER A 266 -38.31 -6.06 -24.15
CA SER A 266 -37.88 -7.42 -24.50
C SER A 266 -36.44 -7.69 -24.06
N ASP A 267 -36.09 -8.96 -23.86
CA ASP A 267 -34.74 -9.40 -23.49
C ASP A 267 -33.67 -8.92 -24.49
N ALA A 268 -34.00 -8.90 -25.78
CA ALA A 268 -33.09 -8.40 -26.83
C ALA A 268 -32.74 -6.91 -26.63
N GLN A 269 -33.71 -6.10 -26.21
CA GLN A 269 -33.49 -4.68 -25.91
C GLN A 269 -32.71 -4.49 -24.61
N VAL A 270 -32.95 -5.32 -23.59
CA VAL A 270 -32.14 -5.35 -22.36
C VAL A 270 -30.68 -5.61 -22.70
N TRP A 271 -30.41 -6.64 -23.50
CA TRP A 271 -29.05 -6.97 -23.96
C TRP A 271 -28.44 -5.83 -24.77
N GLN A 272 -29.20 -5.17 -25.63
CA GLN A 272 -28.72 -4.03 -26.39
C GLN A 272 -28.32 -2.86 -25.47
N VAL A 273 -29.15 -2.49 -24.50
CA VAL A 273 -28.85 -1.43 -23.53
C VAL A 273 -27.58 -1.75 -22.75
N LEU A 274 -27.43 -3.00 -22.31
CA LEU A 274 -26.23 -3.45 -21.60
C LEU A 274 -24.99 -3.40 -22.49
N GLN A 275 -25.09 -3.83 -23.75
CA GLN A 275 -24.00 -3.76 -24.71
C GLN A 275 -23.61 -2.33 -25.03
N GLU A 276 -24.56 -1.41 -25.21
CA GLU A 276 -24.29 0.01 -25.44
C GLU A 276 -23.59 0.65 -24.24
N ALA A 277 -24.05 0.38 -23.01
CA ALA A 277 -23.40 0.88 -21.81
C ALA A 277 -21.99 0.29 -21.62
N LEU A 278 -21.80 -0.98 -21.96
CA LEU A 278 -20.49 -1.63 -21.92
C LEU A 278 -19.55 -1.05 -22.98
N GLN A 279 -20.04 -0.85 -24.21
CA GLN A 279 -19.28 -0.25 -25.31
C GLN A 279 -18.92 1.20 -25.02
N ASP A 280 -19.80 2.00 -24.41
CA ASP A 280 -19.49 3.36 -23.98
C ASP A 280 -18.40 3.37 -22.89
N ALA A 281 -18.50 2.45 -21.93
CA ALA A 281 -17.48 2.26 -20.91
C ALA A 281 -16.14 1.78 -21.51
N GLN A 282 -16.14 0.90 -22.50
CA GLN A 282 -14.96 0.36 -23.20
C GLN A 282 -14.34 1.35 -24.18
N GLY A 283 -15.15 2.10 -24.93
CA GLY A 283 -14.73 3.17 -25.83
C GLY A 283 -14.02 4.27 -25.04
N SER A 284 -14.55 4.59 -23.86
CA SER A 284 -13.85 5.43 -22.90
C SER A 284 -12.50 4.82 -22.48
N MET A 285 -12.39 3.50 -22.27
CA MET A 285 -11.12 2.84 -21.90
C MET A 285 -10.05 2.85 -23.01
N ARG A 286 -10.44 2.96 -24.28
CA ARG A 286 -9.52 2.97 -25.43
C ARG A 286 -8.85 4.33 -25.69
N LEU A 287 -9.04 5.34 -24.83
CA LEU A 287 -8.29 6.59 -24.91
C LEU A 287 -6.81 6.37 -24.54
N SER A 288 -6.08 5.84 -25.51
CA SER A 288 -4.65 5.51 -25.53
C SER A 288 -3.77 6.73 -25.74
N ARG A 289 -4.20 7.93 -25.33
CA ARG A 289 -3.33 9.11 -25.44
C ARG A 289 -2.13 8.88 -24.56
N ALA A 290 -0.94 8.74 -25.14
CA ALA A 290 0.30 8.49 -24.40
C ALA A 290 0.35 9.37 -23.14
N LEU A 291 0.71 8.78 -21.99
CA LEU A 291 0.82 9.53 -20.75
C LEU A 291 1.74 10.73 -21.02
N PRO A 292 1.39 11.94 -20.55
CA PRO A 292 2.33 13.05 -20.66
C PRO A 292 3.69 12.64 -20.09
N ALA A 293 4.76 13.13 -20.71
CA ALA A 293 6.11 12.98 -20.20
C ALA A 293 6.11 13.45 -18.73
N PRO A 294 6.80 12.75 -17.81
CA PRO A 294 6.70 13.02 -16.39
C PRO A 294 7.04 14.50 -16.12
N GLY A 295 6.10 15.23 -15.51
CA GLY A 295 6.30 16.64 -15.15
C GLY A 295 7.21 16.84 -13.93
N GLY A 296 7.46 15.76 -13.18
CA GLY A 296 8.41 15.72 -12.08
C GLY A 296 9.84 15.51 -12.57
N ASP A 297 10.77 16.31 -12.04
CA ASP A 297 12.22 16.16 -12.22
C ASP A 297 12.76 14.85 -11.63
N CYS A 298 12.42 13.77 -12.32
CA CYS A 298 12.76 12.40 -12.02
C CYS A 298 14.26 12.14 -12.34
N ARG A 299 14.92 13.11 -13.01
CA ARG A 299 16.36 13.10 -13.30
C ARG A 299 17.21 13.12 -12.03
N SER A 300 16.67 13.64 -10.92
CA SER A 300 17.35 13.64 -9.62
C SER A 300 17.60 12.25 -9.02
N THR A 301 16.91 11.20 -9.52
CA THR A 301 17.05 9.83 -8.99
C THR A 301 17.83 8.88 -9.90
N GLY A 302 18.22 9.30 -11.11
CA GLY A 302 18.86 8.43 -12.11
C GLY A 302 17.99 7.28 -12.67
N LEU A 303 16.92 6.89 -11.97
CA LEU A 303 16.09 5.72 -12.27
C LEU A 303 14.99 5.98 -13.31
N CYS A 304 14.71 7.24 -13.66
CA CYS A 304 13.49 7.58 -14.39
C CYS A 304 13.58 7.64 -15.91
N SER A 305 14.78 7.60 -16.51
CA SER A 305 14.89 7.38 -17.96
C SER A 305 14.54 5.94 -18.35
N GLU A 306 14.40 5.05 -17.37
CA GLU A 306 14.43 3.59 -17.57
C GLU A 306 13.45 2.84 -16.65
N THR A 307 12.32 3.45 -16.28
CA THR A 307 11.32 2.74 -15.46
C THR A 307 10.80 1.45 -16.11
N GLU A 308 10.89 1.33 -17.43
CA GLU A 308 10.52 0.12 -18.17
C GLU A 308 11.51 -1.03 -17.98
N SER A 309 12.75 -0.76 -17.53
CA SER A 309 13.76 -1.79 -17.27
C SER A 309 13.95 -2.09 -15.78
N LEU A 310 13.19 -1.45 -14.88
CA LEU A 310 13.30 -1.75 -13.46
C LEU A 310 12.74 -3.13 -13.15
N VAL A 311 13.55 -3.95 -12.49
CA VAL A 311 13.16 -5.23 -11.91
C VAL A 311 13.12 -5.06 -10.40
N CYS A 312 12.01 -5.47 -9.80
CA CYS A 312 11.85 -5.44 -8.36
C CYS A 312 11.76 -6.85 -7.79
N SER A 313 12.54 -7.10 -6.74
CA SER A 313 12.38 -8.29 -5.92
C SER A 313 12.03 -7.87 -4.50
N SER A 314 10.91 -8.39 -4.03
CA SER A 314 10.47 -8.21 -2.65
C SER A 314 10.59 -9.52 -1.89
N ALA A 315 10.68 -9.39 -0.56
CA ALA A 315 10.49 -10.51 0.35
C ALA A 315 8.99 -10.80 0.62
N THR A 316 8.09 -9.99 0.04
CA THR A 316 6.63 -10.06 0.16
C THR A 316 5.97 -10.72 -1.06
N THR A 317 4.75 -11.21 -0.91
CA THR A 317 3.88 -11.68 -2.02
C THR A 317 2.91 -10.58 -2.47
N PRO A 318 2.56 -10.46 -3.78
CA PRO A 318 2.37 -11.55 -4.74
C PRO A 318 3.25 -11.47 -6.03
N ARG A 319 4.09 -12.48 -6.32
CA ARG A 319 3.87 -13.60 -7.28
C ARG A 319 3.79 -13.28 -8.80
N VAL A 320 4.62 -12.39 -9.36
CA VAL A 320 4.83 -12.35 -10.84
C VAL A 320 6.26 -12.76 -11.24
N GLU A 321 7.25 -12.47 -10.40
CA GLU A 321 8.67 -12.73 -10.65
C GLU A 321 9.29 -13.64 -9.55
N PRO A 322 10.54 -14.14 -9.70
CA PRO A 322 11.23 -14.93 -8.69
C PRO A 322 11.29 -14.18 -7.35
N GLN A 323 10.77 -14.81 -6.28
CA GLN A 323 10.91 -14.31 -4.92
C GLN A 323 12.38 -14.04 -4.59
N LEU A 324 12.64 -13.03 -3.75
CA LEU A 324 13.98 -12.76 -3.22
C LEU A 324 14.49 -14.00 -2.47
N ARG A 325 15.26 -14.85 -3.15
CA ARG A 325 15.87 -16.04 -2.56
C ARG A 325 17.20 -15.62 -1.97
N ALA A 326 17.22 -15.51 -0.65
CA ALA A 326 18.46 -15.38 0.09
C ALA A 326 19.08 -16.77 0.24
N LEU A 327 20.37 -16.89 -0.08
CA LEU A 327 21.15 -18.10 0.21
C LEU A 327 22.17 -17.79 1.31
N ASP A 328 22.37 -18.69 2.26
CA ASP A 328 23.48 -18.60 3.21
C ASP A 328 24.83 -18.89 2.53
N GLY A 329 25.94 -18.75 3.26
CA GLY A 329 27.28 -19.04 2.75
C GLY A 329 27.49 -20.50 2.29
N ASN A 330 26.59 -21.42 2.64
CA ASN A 330 26.60 -22.82 2.23
C ASN A 330 25.64 -23.11 1.07
N GLY A 331 24.92 -22.10 0.55
CA GLY A 331 23.95 -22.25 -0.53
C GLY A 331 22.57 -22.72 -0.08
N ASN A 332 22.28 -22.76 1.23
CA ASN A 332 20.95 -23.10 1.71
C ASN A 332 20.01 -21.91 1.56
N VAL A 333 18.76 -22.16 1.15
CA VAL A 333 17.74 -21.11 1.09
C VAL A 333 17.43 -20.61 2.49
N LEU A 334 17.74 -19.33 2.73
CA LEU A 334 17.23 -18.58 3.86
C LEU A 334 15.77 -18.28 3.55
N THR A 335 14.87 -19.12 4.05
CA THR A 335 13.46 -18.76 4.16
C THR A 335 13.37 -17.46 4.95
N ALA A 336 12.55 -16.51 4.49
CA ALA A 336 12.18 -15.35 5.30
C ALA A 336 11.73 -15.87 6.66
N THR A 337 12.61 -15.74 7.65
CA THR A 337 12.33 -16.23 8.98
C THR A 337 11.33 -15.26 9.55
N ILE A 338 10.09 -15.70 9.69
CA ILE A 338 9.24 -15.15 10.75
C ILE A 338 10.08 -15.38 11.99
N ASP A 339 10.65 -14.31 12.55
CA ASP A 339 11.52 -14.36 13.71
C ASP A 339 10.70 -14.82 14.92
N GLN A 340 10.48 -16.13 15.01
CA GLN A 340 9.93 -16.85 16.15
C GLN A 340 11.03 -17.11 17.19
N SER A 341 12.28 -16.72 16.90
CA SER A 341 13.47 -17.16 17.64
C SER A 341 13.59 -16.53 19.03
N ASN A 342 12.78 -15.51 19.33
CA ASN A 342 12.79 -14.87 20.64
C ASN A 342 12.15 -15.70 21.77
N GLY A 343 11.68 -16.94 21.54
CA GLY A 343 11.30 -17.92 22.58
C GLY A 343 10.15 -17.52 23.52
N ARG A 344 9.77 -16.24 23.55
CA ARG A 344 8.47 -15.79 23.98
C ARG A 344 7.51 -16.38 22.96
N LYS A 345 6.67 -17.32 23.42
CA LYS A 345 5.41 -17.61 22.73
C LYS A 345 4.89 -16.27 22.23
N GLU A 346 4.75 -16.10 20.92
CA GLU A 346 4.11 -14.92 20.32
C GLU A 346 2.77 -14.77 21.05
N GLY A 347 2.75 -13.98 22.12
CA GLY A 347 1.53 -13.67 22.83
C GLY A 347 0.64 -12.94 21.85
N GLU A 348 -0.67 -12.99 22.07
CA GLU A 348 -1.64 -12.21 21.28
C GLU A 348 -1.20 -10.73 21.13
N GLU A 349 -0.41 -10.19 22.07
CA GLU A 349 0.26 -8.90 22.00
C GLU A 349 1.05 -8.65 20.70
N GLN A 350 1.91 -9.58 20.23
CA GLN A 350 2.72 -9.32 19.02
C GLN A 350 1.89 -9.22 17.73
N ARG A 351 0.69 -9.81 17.69
CA ARG A 351 -0.23 -9.72 16.53
C ARG A 351 -0.90 -8.36 16.39
N CYS A 352 -0.81 -7.52 17.41
CA CYS A 352 -1.62 -6.32 17.57
C CYS A 352 -0.82 -5.02 17.31
N HIS A 353 0.52 -5.04 17.38
CA HIS A 353 1.33 -3.82 17.37
C HIS A 353 1.89 -3.41 16.03
N MET A 354 2.14 -4.36 15.13
CA MET A 354 2.84 -4.09 13.87
C MET A 354 1.92 -4.43 12.71
N GLY A 355 1.96 -3.58 11.68
CA GLY A 355 1.31 -3.92 10.42
C GLY A 355 1.84 -5.27 9.94
N PHE A 356 0.96 -6.10 9.39
CA PHE A 356 1.28 -7.50 9.04
C PHE A 356 2.52 -7.61 8.14
N ILE A 357 2.78 -6.58 7.33
CA ILE A 357 3.91 -6.56 6.38
C ILE A 357 5.22 -6.05 7.00
N ASP A 358 5.17 -5.16 8.00
CA ASP A 358 6.35 -4.46 8.52
C ASP A 358 7.42 -5.37 9.13
N PHE A 359 7.04 -6.58 9.55
CA PHE A 359 7.95 -7.52 10.21
C PHE A 359 7.99 -8.91 9.56
N LYS A 360 6.85 -9.41 9.04
CA LYS A 360 6.73 -10.82 8.62
C LYS A 360 7.38 -11.15 7.27
N TYR A 361 7.75 -10.13 6.49
CA TYR A 361 8.27 -10.32 5.13
C TYR A 361 9.54 -9.51 4.88
N SER A 362 10.42 -9.45 5.89
CA SER A 362 11.80 -8.98 5.68
C SER A 362 12.75 -10.16 5.79
N ILE A 363 13.81 -10.15 4.97
CA ILE A 363 14.87 -11.16 5.08
C ILE A 363 15.85 -10.69 6.15
N ALA A 364 15.97 -11.49 7.21
CA ALA A 364 16.93 -11.30 8.27
C ALA A 364 18.28 -11.94 7.89
N VAL A 365 19.30 -11.10 7.80
CA VAL A 365 20.69 -11.49 7.61
C VAL A 365 21.39 -11.37 8.96
N GLU A 366 21.99 -12.46 9.42
CA GLU A 366 22.75 -12.52 10.67
C GLU A 366 24.20 -12.87 10.38
N LYS A 367 25.12 -12.50 11.28
CA LYS A 367 26.54 -12.82 11.13
C LYS A 367 26.81 -14.31 10.92
N ARG A 368 26.02 -15.19 11.57
CA ARG A 368 26.17 -16.65 11.44
C ARG A 368 25.92 -17.18 10.02
N HIS A 369 25.20 -16.44 9.18
CA HIS A 369 24.95 -16.83 7.78
C HIS A 369 26.14 -16.54 6.85
N GLY A 370 27.16 -15.83 7.35
CA GLY A 370 28.30 -15.40 6.54
C GLY A 370 27.87 -14.38 5.49
N TRP A 371 28.23 -14.63 4.23
CA TRP A 371 27.74 -13.85 3.09
C TRP A 371 26.38 -14.38 2.66
N THR A 372 25.34 -13.57 2.80
CA THR A 372 24.03 -13.86 2.24
C THR A 372 23.94 -13.32 0.83
N LYS A 373 23.55 -14.17 -0.12
CA LYS A 373 23.46 -13.83 -1.55
C LYS A 373 22.02 -13.62 -1.99
N PHE A 374 21.77 -12.57 -2.77
CA PHE A 374 20.50 -12.25 -3.43
C PHE A 374 20.70 -12.23 -4.94
N SER A 375 20.04 -13.15 -5.66
CA SER A 375 20.11 -13.20 -7.12
C SER A 375 19.46 -11.96 -7.74
N LEU A 376 20.15 -11.33 -8.69
CA LEU A 376 19.68 -10.17 -9.47
C LEU A 376 19.58 -10.57 -10.97
N PRO A 377 18.58 -11.39 -11.34
CA PRO A 377 18.44 -11.83 -12.72
C PRO A 377 18.25 -10.63 -13.66
N GLY A 378 18.90 -10.69 -14.82
CA GLY A 378 18.82 -9.65 -15.84
C GLY A 378 19.49 -8.33 -15.48
N LEU A 379 20.18 -8.20 -14.34
CA LEU A 379 20.91 -6.97 -13.99
C LEU A 379 21.88 -6.58 -15.12
N ASP A 380 21.76 -5.35 -15.62
CA ASP A 380 22.72 -4.85 -16.60
C ASP A 380 24.09 -4.66 -15.94
N ALA A 381 24.99 -5.60 -16.19
CA ALA A 381 26.36 -5.57 -15.69
C ALA A 381 27.20 -4.41 -16.27
N SER A 382 26.73 -3.71 -17.31
CA SER A 382 27.40 -2.56 -17.90
C SER A 382 27.28 -1.28 -17.05
N SER A 383 26.13 -1.11 -16.39
CA SER A 383 25.81 0.02 -15.51
C SER A 383 24.87 -0.43 -14.38
N PRO A 384 25.34 -1.27 -13.45
CA PRO A 384 24.48 -1.84 -12.43
C PRO A 384 24.01 -0.75 -11.46
N SER A 385 22.72 -0.43 -11.53
CA SER A 385 22.03 0.36 -10.52
C SER A 385 21.25 -0.59 -9.62
N VAL A 386 21.62 -0.63 -8.34
CA VAL A 386 20.93 -1.45 -7.33
C VAL A 386 20.49 -0.55 -6.19
N MET A 387 19.25 -0.73 -5.77
CA MET A 387 18.63 -0.06 -4.64
C MET A 387 18.12 -1.11 -3.68
N VAL A 388 18.38 -0.92 -2.39
CA VAL A 388 17.90 -1.78 -1.31
C VAL A 388 17.12 -0.94 -0.33
N CYS A 389 16.01 -1.47 0.15
CA CYS A 389 15.24 -0.80 1.20
C CYS A 389 15.22 -1.64 2.48
N GLU A 390 15.47 -0.97 3.60
CA GLU A 390 15.15 -1.48 4.93
C GLU A 390 13.63 -1.63 5.05
N PRO A 391 13.11 -2.59 5.85
CA PRO A 391 11.72 -2.54 6.26
C PRO A 391 11.48 -1.22 6.97
N ALA A 392 10.32 -0.62 6.72
CA ALA A 392 9.91 0.54 7.49
C ALA A 392 9.43 0.04 8.87
N THR A 393 10.36 -0.47 9.67
CA THR A 393 10.11 -0.78 11.08
C THR A 393 9.85 0.56 11.73
N GLY A 394 8.58 0.85 12.06
CA GLY A 394 8.15 2.19 12.46
C GLY A 394 9.08 2.82 13.50
N TRP A 395 9.84 3.84 13.10
CA TRP A 395 10.67 4.80 13.84
C TRP A 395 11.63 4.31 14.96
N ARG A 396 11.46 3.10 15.51
CA ARG A 396 12.35 2.44 16.46
C ARG A 396 12.97 1.25 15.75
N ARG A 397 14.10 1.52 15.08
CA ARG A 397 15.04 0.48 14.70
C ARG A 397 15.40 -0.29 15.98
N ASP A 398 15.29 -1.63 15.96
CA ASP A 398 15.78 -2.46 17.08
C ASP A 398 17.25 -2.11 17.29
N GLU A 399 17.71 -1.99 18.54
CA GLU A 399 19.14 -1.75 18.84
C GLU A 399 20.03 -2.88 18.30
N ARG A 400 19.43 -4.05 18.03
CA ARG A 400 20.04 -5.19 17.34
C ARG A 400 19.96 -5.10 15.82
N MET A 401 19.45 -4.02 15.22
CA MET A 401 19.45 -3.89 13.77
C MET A 401 20.78 -3.33 13.28
N ALA A 402 21.38 -4.00 12.29
CA ALA A 402 22.54 -3.48 11.57
C ALA A 402 22.08 -2.50 10.48
N LEU A 403 22.62 -1.28 10.48
CA LEU A 403 22.28 -0.25 9.51
C LEU A 403 23.03 -0.47 8.19
N PHE A 404 22.34 -0.21 7.08
CA PHE A 404 22.93 -0.42 5.74
C PHE A 404 24.00 0.61 5.40
N ASP A 405 23.88 1.84 5.92
CA ASP A 405 24.85 2.93 5.76
C ASP A 405 26.01 2.89 6.78
N SER A 406 26.03 1.88 7.65
CA SER A 406 27.08 1.71 8.64
C SER A 406 28.08 0.66 8.18
N ASP A 407 29.20 1.13 7.60
CA ASP A 407 30.36 0.30 7.28
C ASP A 407 30.90 -0.46 8.51
N ALA A 408 30.61 -0.02 9.73
CA ALA A 408 30.99 -0.75 10.94
C ALA A 408 30.13 -2.01 11.18
N GLU A 409 28.93 -2.06 10.60
CA GLU A 409 27.91 -3.07 10.91
C GLU A 409 27.62 -4.00 9.75
N THR A 410 27.70 -3.51 8.51
CA THR A 410 27.45 -4.30 7.30
C THR A 410 28.61 -4.19 6.31
N SER A 411 28.72 -5.21 5.46
CA SER A 411 29.61 -5.25 4.30
C SER A 411 28.82 -5.73 3.09
N TRP A 412 29.04 -5.07 1.96
CA TRP A 412 28.30 -5.32 0.73
C TRP A 412 29.25 -5.62 -0.41
N ARG A 413 28.86 -6.52 -1.31
CA ARG A 413 29.57 -6.75 -2.58
C ARG A 413 28.61 -7.16 -3.68
N LEU A 414 28.95 -6.82 -4.91
CA LEU A 414 28.25 -7.29 -6.11
C LEU A 414 29.11 -8.37 -6.78
N SER A 415 28.53 -9.54 -6.99
CA SER A 415 29.18 -10.67 -7.65
C SER A 415 28.53 -10.94 -9.00
N CYS A 416 29.29 -10.90 -10.09
CA CYS A 416 28.82 -11.17 -11.45
C CYS A 416 29.90 -11.96 -12.22
N GLY A 417 29.53 -13.07 -12.87
CA GLY A 417 30.43 -13.88 -13.71
C GLY A 417 31.77 -14.23 -13.03
N GLY A 418 31.72 -14.85 -11.86
CA GLY A 418 32.89 -15.19 -11.03
C GLY A 418 33.68 -14.02 -10.42
N SER A 419 33.41 -12.78 -10.81
CA SER A 419 34.05 -11.60 -10.22
C SER A 419 33.20 -11.05 -9.06
N SER A 420 33.84 -10.66 -7.95
CA SER A 420 33.15 -10.05 -6.80
C SER A 420 33.81 -8.73 -6.45
N ARG A 421 33.00 -7.68 -6.25
CA ARG A 421 33.50 -6.33 -5.94
C ARG A 421 32.86 -5.79 -4.68
N PRO A 422 33.65 -5.29 -3.71
CA PRO A 422 33.09 -4.61 -2.56
C PRO A 422 32.33 -3.37 -3.03
N LEU A 423 31.12 -3.20 -2.51
CA LEU A 423 30.36 -1.98 -2.66
C LEU A 423 30.70 -1.07 -1.48
N LYS A 424 30.85 0.23 -1.74
CA LYS A 424 30.88 1.23 -0.66
C LYS A 424 29.54 1.22 0.08
N SER A 425 29.51 1.78 1.29
CA SER A 425 28.24 2.04 1.97
C SER A 425 27.26 2.75 1.04
N PRO A 426 26.02 2.26 0.92
CA PRO A 426 25.03 2.88 0.07
C PRO A 426 24.72 4.29 0.51
N THR A 427 24.30 5.12 -0.43
CA THR A 427 23.82 6.47 -0.11
C THR A 427 22.34 6.41 0.23
N LEU A 428 21.98 6.93 1.40
CA LEU A 428 20.58 7.09 1.80
C LEU A 428 19.88 8.06 0.82
N MET A 429 18.75 7.65 0.27
CA MET A 429 18.00 8.49 -0.66
C MET A 429 17.18 9.54 0.08
N ASP A 430 17.06 10.74 -0.51
CA ASP A 430 16.19 11.81 0.01
C ASP A 430 14.68 11.50 -0.16
N THR A 431 14.32 10.36 -0.75
CA THR A 431 12.93 9.93 -0.97
C THR A 431 12.29 9.25 0.24
N GLY A 432 13.08 8.88 1.24
CA GLY A 432 12.62 8.27 2.50
C GLY A 432 13.79 7.67 3.26
N LYS A 433 13.79 7.77 4.60
CA LYS A 433 14.91 7.34 5.50
C LYS A 433 15.15 5.82 5.55
N THR A 434 14.72 5.08 4.53
CA THR A 434 14.65 3.62 4.54
C THR A 434 15.14 2.99 3.23
N CYS A 435 15.45 3.76 2.20
CA CYS A 435 15.97 3.22 0.94
C CYS A 435 17.36 3.79 0.64
N TYR A 436 18.19 2.88 0.14
CA TYR A 436 19.62 2.99 0.01
C TYR A 436 19.98 2.63 -1.44
N SER A 437 20.75 3.48 -2.11
CA SER A 437 21.11 3.26 -3.50
C SER A 437 22.62 3.12 -3.68
N TRP A 438 23.01 2.20 -4.55
CA TRP A 438 24.34 2.11 -5.14
C TRP A 438 24.23 2.50 -6.60
N VAL A 439 24.91 3.60 -6.94
CA VAL A 439 25.15 4.01 -8.31
C VAL A 439 26.65 3.91 -8.51
N GLU A 440 27.17 2.75 -8.93
CA GLU A 440 28.61 2.59 -9.15
C GLU A 440 29.00 2.22 -10.60
N VAL A 441 29.64 3.21 -11.21
CA VAL A 441 30.81 3.24 -12.10
C VAL A 441 31.19 1.99 -12.91
N LYS A 442 31.03 2.14 -14.23
CA LYS A 442 31.72 1.53 -15.39
C LYS A 442 32.43 0.19 -15.16
N ARG A 443 31.93 -0.83 -15.85
CA ARG A 443 32.60 -2.13 -16.04
C ARG A 443 34.06 -1.96 -16.51
N PRO A 444 35.04 -2.67 -15.93
CA PRO A 444 36.34 -2.91 -16.56
C PRO A 444 36.09 -3.58 -17.91
N LYS A 445 36.72 -3.05 -18.96
CA LYS A 445 36.67 -3.65 -20.29
C LYS A 445 37.23 -5.09 -20.21
N GLY A 446 36.43 -6.10 -20.57
CA GLY A 446 36.95 -7.43 -20.90
C GLY A 446 36.34 -8.68 -20.24
N SER A 447 35.29 -8.59 -19.42
CA SER A 447 34.64 -9.79 -18.85
C SER A 447 33.58 -10.36 -19.81
N GLY A 448 34.00 -11.21 -20.76
CA GLY A 448 33.15 -11.85 -21.78
C GLY A 448 32.60 -13.23 -21.38
N GLY A 449 32.04 -13.34 -20.17
CA GLY A 449 31.32 -14.53 -19.74
C GLY A 449 29.83 -14.23 -19.74
N ASP A 450 29.12 -14.76 -20.73
CA ASP A 450 27.67 -14.67 -20.85
C ASP A 450 27.03 -15.75 -19.93
N ASP A 451 25.95 -15.38 -19.23
CA ASP A 451 25.01 -16.23 -18.47
C ASP A 451 25.21 -16.51 -16.97
N GLU A 452 26.34 -16.22 -16.34
CA GLU A 452 26.40 -16.26 -14.86
C GLU A 452 25.77 -15.00 -14.25
N GLY A 453 24.49 -15.11 -13.89
CA GLY A 453 23.69 -14.04 -13.30
C GLY A 453 24.36 -13.33 -12.11
N CYS A 454 24.08 -12.03 -11.96
CA CYS A 454 24.62 -11.23 -10.87
C CYS A 454 23.94 -11.55 -9.53
N ALA A 455 24.65 -11.34 -8.43
CA ALA A 455 24.12 -11.42 -7.07
C ALA A 455 24.62 -10.27 -6.20
N LEU A 456 23.71 -9.65 -5.45
CA LEU A 456 24.05 -8.76 -4.35
C LEU A 456 24.34 -9.60 -3.12
N GLU A 457 25.48 -9.40 -2.49
CA GLU A 457 25.83 -10.11 -1.26
C GLU A 457 26.01 -9.15 -0.10
N VAL A 458 25.52 -9.56 1.07
CA VAL A 458 25.60 -8.80 2.32
C VAL A 458 26.14 -9.68 3.44
N GLN A 459 26.94 -9.10 4.31
CA GLN A 459 27.44 -9.72 5.53
C GLN A 459 27.27 -8.77 6.71
N VAL A 460 26.72 -9.27 7.82
CA VAL A 460 26.68 -8.55 9.09
C VAL A 460 27.96 -8.81 9.89
N LYS A 461 28.61 -7.73 10.36
CA LYS A 461 29.91 -7.80 11.06
C LYS A 461 29.78 -8.08 12.54
N ASP A 462 28.70 -7.62 13.16
CA ASP A 462 28.42 -7.78 14.59
C ASP A 462 27.49 -8.99 14.83
N SER A 463 27.91 -9.92 15.68
CA SER A 463 27.11 -11.11 16.05
C SER A 463 25.85 -10.78 16.83
N ALA A 464 25.80 -9.63 17.50
CA ALA A 464 24.63 -9.17 18.23
C ALA A 464 23.58 -8.50 17.33
N LYS A 465 23.90 -8.29 16.04
CA LYS A 465 23.05 -7.55 15.12
C LYS A 465 22.49 -8.39 13.96
N THR A 466 21.46 -7.85 13.34
CA THR A 466 20.77 -8.42 12.18
C THR A 466 20.48 -7.32 11.16
N ALA A 467 20.87 -7.51 9.91
CA ALA A 467 20.46 -6.67 8.79
C ALA A 467 19.12 -7.17 8.25
N ARG A 468 18.16 -6.27 8.00
CA ARG A 468 16.83 -6.67 7.50
C ARG A 468 16.55 -6.01 6.17
N LEU A 469 16.40 -6.80 5.10
CA LEU A 469 16.02 -6.30 3.78
C LEU A 469 14.54 -6.52 3.54
N SER A 470 13.85 -5.50 3.05
CA SER A 470 12.46 -5.64 2.57
C SER A 470 12.40 -5.76 1.04
N HIS A 471 13.20 -4.94 0.34
CA HIS A 471 13.16 -4.83 -1.12
C HIS A 471 14.55 -4.69 -1.70
N VAL A 472 14.73 -5.26 -2.89
CA VAL A 472 15.87 -5.02 -3.78
C VAL A 472 15.32 -4.66 -5.14
N ILE A 473 15.75 -3.54 -5.68
CA ILE A 473 15.28 -2.97 -6.94
C ILE A 473 16.51 -2.73 -7.80
N TRP A 474 16.50 -3.17 -9.04
CA TRP A 474 17.63 -2.97 -9.92
C TRP A 474 17.21 -2.69 -11.36
N GLN A 475 18.15 -2.16 -12.12
CA GLN A 475 17.99 -1.92 -13.54
C GLN A 475 18.34 -3.19 -14.32
N GLY A 476 17.33 -3.80 -14.92
CA GLY A 476 17.49 -4.89 -15.86
C GLY A 476 18.06 -4.41 -17.20
N GLY A 477 18.71 -5.31 -17.93
CA GLY A 477 18.94 -5.10 -19.35
C GLY A 477 17.60 -5.07 -20.10
N ALA A 478 17.55 -4.33 -21.21
CA ALA A 478 16.43 -4.44 -22.14
C ALA A 478 16.34 -5.91 -22.59
N MET A 479 15.24 -6.60 -22.24
CA MET A 479 14.97 -7.97 -22.70
C MET A 479 14.66 -8.00 -24.20
#